data_AF-A0A6I3L278-F1
#
_entry.id   AF-A0A6I3L278-F1
#
_cell.length_a   1.000
_cell.length_b   1.000
_cell.length_c   1.000
_cell.angle_alpha   90.00
_cell.angle_beta   90.00
_cell.angle_gamma   90.00
#
_symmetry.space_group_name_H-M   'P 1'
#
loop_
_entity.id
_entity.type
_entity.pdbx_description
1 polymer ?
#
loop_
_entity_poly.entity_id
_entity_poly.type
_entity_poly.pdbx_seq_one_letter_code
_entity_poly.pdbx_strand_id
1 'polypeptide(L)' 'MTSARSNPFAGPATVFADVRAAEKAAHLERNALAAKTVADHAHDAADCVHLLAMLGLDLSELQ' A
#
# COMPACT_ATOMS: atom_id res chain seq x y z
N MET A 1 23.95 -5.39 -39.63
CA MET A 1 23.12 -6.33 -38.87
C MET A 1 23.32 -6.05 -37.39
N THR A 2 22.43 -5.28 -36.76
CA THR A 2 22.55 -4.91 -35.34
C THR A 2 21.85 -5.96 -34.51
N SER A 3 22.62 -6.84 -33.88
CA SER A 3 22.10 -7.86 -32.96
C SER A 3 21.63 -7.16 -31.68
N ALA A 4 20.31 -7.10 -31.49
CA ALA A 4 19.70 -6.57 -30.27
C ALA A 4 20.08 -7.49 -29.11
N ARG A 5 20.81 -6.94 -28.14
CA ARG A 5 21.24 -7.64 -26.94
C ARG A 5 20.02 -7.86 -26.03
N SER A 6 19.30 -8.96 -26.25
CA SER A 6 18.25 -9.43 -25.36
C SER A 6 18.88 -9.75 -24.01
N ASN A 7 18.56 -9.00 -22.96
CA ASN A 7 19.12 -9.20 -21.62
C ASN A 7 18.21 -10.18 -20.85
N PRO A 8 18.54 -11.49 -20.74
CA PRO A 8 17.63 -12.50 -20.18
C PRO A 8 17.51 -12.41 -18.65
N PHE A 9 18.31 -11.55 -18.03
CA PHE A 9 18.44 -11.40 -16.58
C PHE A 9 17.41 -10.43 -15.98
N ALA A 10 16.53 -9.85 -16.79
CA ALA A 10 15.44 -9.00 -16.29
C ALA A 10 14.33 -9.81 -15.58
N GLY A 11 14.23 -11.12 -15.83
CA GLY A 11 13.12 -11.97 -15.39
C GLY A 11 12.86 -12.04 -13.87
N PRO A 12 13.87 -12.20 -12.98
CA PRO A 12 13.60 -12.34 -11.56
C PRO A 12 13.39 -11.00 -10.85
N ALA A 13 14.18 -9.97 -11.17
CA ALA A 13 14.10 -8.67 -10.51
C ALA A 13 12.77 -7.94 -10.80
N THR A 14 12.23 -8.07 -12.01
CA THR A 14 10.91 -7.51 -12.34
C THR A 14 9.79 -8.24 -11.60
N VAL A 15 9.84 -9.57 -11.54
CA VAL A 15 8.84 -10.37 -10.80
C VAL A 15 8.84 -10.00 -9.31
N PHE A 16 10.01 -9.81 -8.68
CA PHE A 16 10.05 -9.33 -7.29
C PHE A 16 9.54 -7.91 -7.12
N ALA A 17 9.74 -7.03 -8.12
CA ALA A 17 9.19 -5.69 -8.10
C ALA A 17 7.65 -5.72 -8.22
N ASP A 18 7.11 -6.55 -9.11
CA ASP A 18 5.67 -6.73 -9.32
C ASP A 18 5.01 -7.30 -8.05
N VAL A 19 5.62 -8.30 -7.42
CA VAL A 19 5.11 -8.88 -6.17
C VAL A 19 5.10 -7.86 -5.03
N ARG A 20 6.15 -7.03 -4.90
CA ARG A 20 6.18 -5.95 -3.90
C ARG A 20 5.14 -4.87 -4.19
N ALA A 21 4.94 -4.51 -5.46
CA ALA A 21 3.92 -3.54 -5.84
C ALA A 21 2.51 -4.07 -5.50
N ALA A 22 2.24 -5.34 -5.79
CA ALA A 22 0.99 -6.00 -5.44
C ALA A 22 0.78 -6.09 -3.92
N GLU A 23 1.82 -6.41 -3.15
CA GLU A 23 1.78 -6.45 -1.69
C GLU A 23 1.48 -5.05 -1.11
N LYS A 24 2.18 -4.01 -1.59
CA LYS A 24 1.91 -2.63 -1.18
C LYS A 24 0.48 -2.21 -1.50
N ALA A 25 -0.03 -2.55 -2.69
CA ALA A 25 -1.41 -2.24 -3.07
C ALA A 25 -2.43 -2.92 -2.15
N ALA A 26 -2.24 -4.21 -1.86
CA ALA A 26 -3.11 -4.94 -0.93
C ALA A 26 -3.02 -4.40 0.50
N HIS A 27 -1.84 -3.95 0.92
CA HIS A 27 -1.65 -3.31 2.22
C HIS A 27 -2.42 -1.97 2.31
N LEU A 28 -2.33 -1.14 1.27
CA LEU A 28 -3.08 0.12 1.19
C LEU A 28 -4.59 -0.11 1.22
N GLU A 29 -5.09 -1.10 0.47
CA GLU A 29 -6.51 -1.46 0.46
C GLU A 29 -7.00 -1.87 1.87
N ARG A 30 -6.23 -2.72 2.57
CA ARG A 30 -6.56 -3.13 3.94
C ARG A 30 -6.52 -1.96 4.92
N ASN A 31 -5.54 -1.07 4.79
CA ASN A 31 -5.45 0.12 5.62
C ASN A 31 -6.64 1.05 5.40
N ALA A 32 -7.10 1.20 4.15
CA ALA A 32 -8.29 2.00 3.83
C ALA A 32 -9.54 1.43 4.50
N LEU A 33 -9.73 0.10 4.46
CA LEU A 33 -10.84 -0.57 5.11
C LEU A 33 -10.78 -0.42 6.64
N ALA A 34 -9.60 -0.60 7.22
CA ALA A 34 -9.41 -0.42 8.66
C ALA A 34 -9.72 1.02 9.08
N ALA A 35 -9.27 2.02 8.32
CA ALA A 35 -9.55 3.42 8.61
C ALA A 35 -11.05 3.74 8.52
N LYS A 36 -11.75 3.15 7.54
CA LYS A 36 -13.21 3.25 7.45
C LYS A 36 -13.91 2.65 8.67
N THR A 37 -13.50 1.45 9.09
CA THR A 37 -14.05 0.81 10.30
C THR A 37 -13.82 1.66 11.55
N VAL A 38 -12.64 2.27 11.69
CA VAL A 38 -12.37 3.21 12.80
C VAL A 38 -13.33 4.40 12.74
N ALA A 39 -13.54 4.99 11.56
CA ALA A 39 -14.47 6.11 11.40
C ALA A 39 -15.92 5.75 11.74
N ASP A 40 -16.36 4.53 11.42
CA ASP A 40 -17.70 4.03 11.75
C ASP A 40 -17.91 3.81 13.26
N HIS A 41 -16.83 3.65 14.04
CA HIS A 41 -16.87 3.37 15.48
C HIS A 41 -16.37 4.51 16.37
N ALA A 42 -15.77 5.55 15.80
CA ALA A 42 -15.27 6.70 16.54
C ALA A 42 -16.43 7.55 17.09
N HIS A 43 -16.21 8.17 18.24
CA HIS A 43 -17.23 9.04 18.85
C HIS A 43 -17.36 10.38 18.10
N ASP A 44 -16.23 10.93 17.65
CA ASP A 44 -16.15 12.17 16.89
C ASP A 44 -14.92 12.17 15.97
N ALA A 45 -14.73 13.26 15.22
CA ALA A 45 -13.62 13.39 14.28
C ALA A 45 -12.24 13.43 14.96
N ALA A 46 -12.13 13.98 16.19
CA ALA A 46 -10.86 14.06 16.91
C ALA A 46 -10.47 12.69 17.47
N ASP A 47 -11.44 11.96 18.01
CA ASP A 47 -11.30 10.57 18.47
C ASP A 47 -10.89 9.65 17.31
N CYS A 48 -11.54 9.79 16.14
CA CYS A 48 -11.17 9.06 14.93
C CYS A 48 -9.69 9.29 14.54
N VAL A 49 -9.26 10.56 14.48
CA VAL A 49 -7.86 10.89 14.16
C VAL A 49 -6.89 10.31 15.19
N HIS A 50 -7.25 10.34 16.48
CA HIS A 50 -6.45 9.76 17.54
C HIS A 50 -6.31 8.23 17.40
N LEU A 51 -7.42 7.54 17.13
CA LEU A 51 -7.45 6.09 16.91
C LEU A 51 -6.65 5.68 15.67
N LEU A 52 -6.78 6.40 14.57
CA LEU A 52 -6.00 6.18 13.35
C LEU A 52 -4.49 6.33 13.61
N ALA A 53 -4.09 7.37 14.34
CA ALA A 53 -2.70 7.59 14.72
C ALA A 53 -2.14 6.46 15.60
N MET A 54 -2.91 5.98 16.59
CA MET A 54 -2.50 4.85 17.44
C MET A 54 -2.33 3.54 16.66
N LEU A 55 -3.12 3.35 15.60
CA LEU A 55 -3.06 2.17 14.75
C LEU A 55 -2.01 2.27 13.62
N GLY A 56 -1.34 3.42 13.49
CA GLY A 56 -0.42 3.69 12.38
C GLY A 56 -1.12 3.74 11.00
N LEU A 57 -2.43 4.01 11.00
CA LEU A 57 -3.24 4.16 9.80
C LEU A 57 -3.21 5.62 9.36
N ASP A 58 -2.02 6.09 8.96
CA ASP A 58 -1.85 7.46 8.50
C ASP A 58 -2.53 7.64 7.13
N LEU A 59 -3.55 8.50 7.08
CA LEU A 59 -4.27 8.79 5.83
C LEU A 59 -3.36 9.45 4.78
N SER A 60 -2.21 9.97 5.19
CA SER A 60 -1.20 10.58 4.30
C SER A 60 -0.53 9.55 3.38
N GLU A 61 -0.48 8.27 3.77
CA GLU A 61 0.09 7.17 2.96
C GLU A 61 -0.91 6.66 1.90
N LEU A 62 -2.17 7.10 1.95
CA LEU A 62 -3.26 6.65 1.09
C LEU A 62 -3.49 7.57 -0.14
N GLN A 63 -2.65 8.59 -0.33
CA GLN A 63 -2.65 9.53 -1.46
C GLN A 63 -1.81 9.04 -2.63
#